data_AF-A0A087L117-F1
#
_entry.id   AF-A0A087L117-F1
#
_cell.length_a   1.000
_cell.length_b   1.000
_cell.length_c   1.000
_cell.angle_alpha   90.00
_cell.angle_beta   90.00
_cell.angle_gamma   90.00
#
_symmetry.space_group_name_H-M   'P 1'
#
loop_
_entity.id
_entity.type
_entity.pdbx_description
1 polymer ?
#
loop_
_entity_poly.entity_id
_entity_poly.type
_entity_poly.pdbx_seq_one_letter_code
_entity_poly.pdbx_strand_id
1 'polypeptide(L)' 'MSKPTSKPQPNQRYKDAHGHRVTVTHADYQRVTFYRDGYEHPCIQPLECFSKDYQLIAGGEDE' A
#
# COMPACT_ATOMS: atom_id res chain seq x y z
N MET A 1 -19.71 -1.09 -0.71
CA MET A 1 -18.63 -0.93 0.29
C MET A 1 -17.70 0.15 -0.20
N SER A 2 -17.85 1.35 0.33
CA SER A 2 -17.05 2.52 -0.05
C SER A 2 -15.61 2.27 0.38
N LYS A 3 -14.74 1.83 -0.54
CA LYS A 3 -13.30 1.80 -0.26
C LYS A 3 -12.93 3.25 0.11
N PRO A 4 -12.42 3.54 1.32
CA PRO A 4 -12.00 4.88 1.63
C PRO A 4 -10.89 5.24 0.65
N THR A 5 -11.17 6.19 -0.25
CA THR A 5 -10.24 6.76 -1.23
C THR A 5 -9.18 7.63 -0.54
N SER A 6 -8.71 7.22 0.63
CA SER A 6 -7.65 7.91 1.35
C SER A 6 -6.30 7.38 0.88
N LYS A 7 -5.39 8.33 0.66
CA LYS A 7 -3.99 8.07 0.36
C LYS A 7 -3.42 7.03 1.33
N PRO A 8 -2.65 6.03 0.84
CA PRO A 8 -2.01 5.04 1.69
C PRO A 8 -1.15 5.73 2.75
N GLN A 9 -1.24 5.25 3.97
CA GLN A 9 -0.48 5.78 5.11
C GLN A 9 0.77 4.94 5.34
N PRO A 10 1.86 5.56 5.83
CA PRO A 10 3.02 4.80 6.31
C PRO A 10 2.59 3.79 7.38
N ASN A 11 3.25 2.63 7.40
CA ASN A 11 2.97 1.45 8.22
C ASN A 11 1.69 0.67 7.87
N GLN A 12 0.88 1.11 6.91
CA GLN A 12 -0.21 0.30 6.41
C GLN A 12 0.30 -0.86 5.56
N ARG A 13 -0.38 -2.00 5.70
CA ARG A 13 -0.10 -3.21 4.94
C ARG A 13 -1.12 -3.36 3.82
N TYR A 14 -0.62 -3.72 2.65
CA TYR A 14 -1.41 -3.96 1.46
C TYR A 14 -1.07 -5.30 0.83
N LYS A 15 -1.99 -5.85 0.05
CA LYS A 15 -1.84 -7.09 -0.69
C LYS A 15 -2.03 -6.82 -2.17
N ASP A 16 -1.11 -7.28 -3.00
CA ASP A 16 -1.22 -7.17 -4.47
C ASP A 16 -2.10 -8.28 -5.06
N ALA A 17 -2.44 -8.19 -6.35
CA ALA A 17 -3.29 -9.15 -7.07
C ALA A 17 -2.76 -10.61 -7.05
N HIS A 18 -1.45 -10.82 -7.02
CA HIS A 18 -0.79 -12.12 -6.86
C HIS A 18 -0.73 -12.60 -5.41
N GLY A 19 -1.09 -11.73 -4.48
CA GLY A 19 -1.23 -12.04 -3.07
C GLY A 19 0.00 -11.80 -2.21
N HIS A 20 1.05 -11.14 -2.71
CA HIS A 20 2.17 -10.75 -1.86
C HIS A 20 1.77 -9.57 -0.98
N ARG A 21 2.36 -9.56 0.20
CA ARG A 21 2.16 -8.51 1.20
C ARG A 21 3.20 -7.44 1.00
N VAL A 22 2.76 -6.20 1.10
CA VAL A 22 3.63 -5.02 1.07
C VAL A 22 3.33 -4.11 2.25
N THR A 23 4.35 -3.41 2.70
CA THR A 23 4.25 -2.43 3.78
C THR A 23 4.64 -1.06 3.24
N VAL A 24 3.73 -0.10 3.32
CA VAL A 24 3.99 1.28 2.89
C VAL A 24 4.90 1.94 3.92
N THR A 25 5.99 2.55 3.47
CA THR A 25 6.92 3.31 4.31
C THR A 25 6.82 4.80 4.06
N HIS A 26 6.47 5.20 2.85
CA HIS A 26 6.22 6.60 2.50
C HIS A 26 5.14 6.70 1.43
N ALA A 27 4.32 7.73 1.52
CA ALA A 27 3.39 8.06 0.45
C ALA A 27 3.36 9.57 0.28
N ASP A 28 3.42 10.01 -0.96
CA ASP A 28 3.28 11.39 -1.42
C ASP A 28 2.04 11.53 -2.31
N TYR A 29 1.80 12.73 -2.82
CA TYR A 29 0.66 13.00 -3.70
C TYR A 29 0.70 12.19 -5.02
N GLN A 30 1.89 11.84 -5.51
CA GLN A 30 2.07 11.18 -6.81
C GLN A 30 2.71 9.79 -6.72
N ARG A 31 3.38 9.46 -5.61
CA ARG A 31 4.20 8.25 -5.48
C ARG A 31 3.99 7.58 -4.14
N VAL A 32 4.21 6.27 -4.11
CA VAL A 32 4.20 5.43 -2.91
C VAL A 32 5.48 4.63 -2.88
N THR A 33 6.16 4.65 -1.73
CA THR A 33 7.30 3.82 -1.40
C THR A 33 6.86 2.74 -0.41
N PHE A 34 7.16 1.49 -0.74
CA PHE A 34 6.78 0.35 0.07
C PHE A 34 7.84 -0.75 -0.04
N TYR A 35 7.83 -1.67 0.93
CA TYR A 35 8.64 -2.88 0.90
C TYR A 35 7.74 -4.08 0.65
N ARG A 36 8.22 -5.01 -0.18
CA ARG A 36 7.55 -6.29 -0.44
C ARG A 36 8.15 -7.38 0.44
N ASP A 37 7.30 -8.23 0.97
CA ASP A 37 7.74 -9.37 1.78
C ASP A 37 8.69 -10.28 0.96
N GLY A 38 9.87 -10.55 1.51
CA GLY A 38 10.94 -11.30 0.82
C GLY A 38 11.77 -10.49 -0.18
N TYR A 39 11.64 -9.16 -0.24
CA TYR A 39 12.45 -8.29 -1.09
C TYR A 39 13.15 -7.20 -0.26
N GLU A 40 14.47 -7.08 -0.42
CA GLU A 40 15.32 -6.24 0.44
C GLU A 40 15.28 -4.75 0.07
N HIS A 41 14.95 -4.41 -1.18
CA HIS A 41 14.99 -3.04 -1.66
C HIS A 41 13.61 -2.37 -1.63
N PRO A 42 13.54 -1.05 -1.40
CA PRO A 42 12.28 -0.32 -1.48
C PRO A 42 11.77 -0.31 -2.93
N CYS A 43 10.47 -0.51 -3.09
CA CYS A 43 9.77 -0.34 -4.35
C CYS A 43 9.06 1.01 -4.35
N ILE A 44 9.21 1.76 -5.45
CA ILE A 44 8.57 3.06 -5.64
C ILE A 44 7.66 2.96 -6.87
N GLN A 45 6.39 3.34 -6.73
CA GLN A 45 5.46 3.34 -7.84
C GLN A 45 4.49 4.53 -7.79
N PRO A 46 3.85 4.88 -8.92
CA PRO A 46 2.80 5.90 -8.94
C PRO A 46 1.64 5.53 -8.01
N LEU A 47 1.11 6.53 -7.29
CA LEU A 47 -0.04 6.35 -6.40
C LEU A 47 -1.26 5.78 -7.15
N GLU A 48 -1.43 6.17 -8.40
CA GLU A 48 -2.51 5.67 -9.26
C GLU A 48 -2.44 4.17 -9.54
N CYS A 49 -1.24 3.62 -9.77
CA CYS A 49 -1.05 2.19 -9.96
C CYS A 49 -1.22 1.48 -8.63
N PHE A 50 -0.62 2.01 -7.56
CA PHE A 50 -0.73 1.41 -6.23
C PHE A 50 -2.20 1.27 -5.80
N SER A 51 -3.00 2.31 -6.02
CA SER A 51 -4.42 2.30 -5.63
C SER A 51 -5.29 1.34 -6.46
N LYS A 52 -4.85 0.97 -7.67
CA LYS A 52 -5.56 0.01 -8.55
C LYS A 52 -5.19 -1.43 -8.23
N ASP A 53 -3.90 -1.69 -8.05
CA ASP A 53 -3.34 -3.05 -7.97
C ASP A 53 -3.26 -3.60 -6.54
N TYR A 54 -3.38 -2.74 -5.53
CA TYR A 54 -3.20 -3.11 -4.13
C TYR A 54 -4.46 -2.92 -3.29
N GLN A 55 -4.71 -3.87 -2.40
CA GLN A 55 -5.83 -3.86 -1.47
C GLN A 55 -5.33 -3.82 -0.02
N LEU A 56 -5.88 -2.88 0.77
CA LEU A 56 -5.59 -2.78 2.19
C LEU A 56 -6.00 -4.08 2.89
N ILE A 57 -5.10 -4.67 3.68
CA ILE A 57 -5.34 -5.98 4.34
C ILE A 57 -5.89 -5.85 5.78
N ALA A 58 -6.22 -4.63 6.20
CA ALA A 58 -6.61 -4.25 7.55
C ALA A 58 -5.46 -4.16 8.57
N GLY A 59 -5.49 -3.05 9.30
CA GLY A 59 -4.64 -2.61 10.39
C GLY A 59 -5.06 -1.20 10.85
N GLY A 60 -6.34 -0.86 10.64
CA GLY A 60 -6.93 0.45 10.82
C GLY A 60 -8.44 0.32 10.76
N GLU A 61 -8.97 -0.61 11.57
CA GLU A 61 -10.30 -0.42 12.14
C GLU A 61 -10.00 0.27 13.48
N ASP A 62 -10.28 1.57 13.51
CA ASP A 62 -10.41 2.36 14.73
C ASP A 62 -11.27 1.59 15.75
N GLU A 63 -10.85 1.63 17.01
CA GLU A 63 -11.75 1.48 18.17
C GLU A 63 -12.83 2.56 18.14
#